data_AF-A0A943IEQ2-F1
#
_entry.id   AF-A0A943IEQ2-F1
#
_cell.length_a   1.000
_cell.length_b   1.000
_cell.length_c   1.000
_cell.angle_alpha   90.00
_cell.angle_beta   90.00
_cell.angle_gamma   90.00
#
_symmetry.space_group_name_H-M   'P 1'
#
loop_
_entity.id
_entity.type
_entity.pdbx_description
1 polymer ?
#
loop_
_entity_poly.entity_id
_entity_poly.type
_entity_poly.pdbx_seq_one_letter_code
_entity_poly.pdbx_strand_id
1 'polypeptide(L)' 'MAFQIPSVPPTTNKNIRFPNTLIAQVEELIRGKESTFSAFVVAAVRAAVEEVQNQQDSDR' A
#
# COMPACT_ATOMS: atom_id res chain seq x y z
N MET A 1 -3.63 21.10 27.80
CA MET A 1 -3.04 20.20 26.80
C MET A 1 -3.12 20.88 25.46
N ALA A 2 -2.00 21.09 24.77
CA ALA A 2 -1.98 21.73 23.46
C ALA A 2 -2.50 20.73 22.41
N PHE A 3 -3.46 21.17 21.59
CA PHE A 3 -3.93 20.38 20.45
C PHE A 3 -2.81 20.26 19.42
N GLN A 4 -2.30 19.05 19.21
CA GLN A 4 -1.31 18.76 18.18
C GLN A 4 -2.05 18.51 16.86
N ILE A 5 -1.74 19.32 15.85
CA ILE A 5 -2.29 19.09 14.51
C ILE A 5 -1.63 17.82 13.94
N PRO A 6 -2.42 16.81 13.54
CA PRO A 6 -1.86 15.61 12.94
C PRO A 6 -1.17 15.96 11.62
N SER A 7 0.16 15.79 11.58
CA SER A 7 0.96 15.95 10.37
C SER A 7 0.86 14.67 9.55
N VAL A 8 -0.13 14.62 8.66
CA VAL A 8 -0.24 13.54 7.69
C VAL A 8 0.77 13.82 6.57
N PRO A 9 1.66 12.88 6.20
CA PRO A 9 2.59 13.07 5.10
C PRO A 9 1.85 13.43 3.80
N PRO A 10 2.43 14.29 2.94
CA PRO A 10 1.80 14.65 1.67
C PRO A 10 1.66 13.40 0.78
N THR A 11 0.48 13.21 0.19
CA THR A 11 0.19 12.11 -0.74
C THR A 11 -0.20 12.65 -2.12
N THR A 12 0.25 11.98 -3.18
CA THR A 12 -0.12 12.32 -4.55
C THR A 12 -0.94 11.19 -5.16
N ASN A 13 -2.09 11.52 -5.76
CA ASN A 13 -2.91 10.53 -6.46
C ASN A 13 -2.22 10.08 -7.78
N LYS A 14 -2.15 8.77 -8.00
CA LYS A 14 -1.66 8.14 -9.23
C LYS A 14 -2.77 7.24 -9.79
N ASN A 15 -3.22 7.51 -11.02
CA ASN A 15 -4.20 6.68 -11.69
C ASN A 15 -3.50 5.53 -12.45
N ILE A 16 -3.85 4.29 -12.12
CA ILE A 16 -3.36 3.09 -12.80
C ILE A 16 -4.51 2.11 -13.01
N ARG A 17 -4.41 1.28 -14.06
CA ARG A 17 -5.43 0.27 -14.37
C ARG A 17 -5.03 -1.07 -13.79
N PHE A 18 -5.95 -1.69 -13.07
CA PHE A 18 -5.83 -3.06 -12.58
C PHE A 18 -6.67 -4.00 -13.45
N PRO A 19 -6.19 -5.23 -13.73
CA PRO A 19 -7.06 -6.26 -14.30
C PRO A 19 -8.24 -6.55 -13.39
N ASN A 20 -9.44 -6.68 -13.95
CA ASN A 20 -10.67 -6.95 -13.18
C ASN A 20 -10.57 -8.24 -12.34
N THR A 21 -9.88 -9.25 -12.88
CA THR A 21 -9.62 -10.51 -12.17
C THR A 21 -8.77 -10.29 -10.91
N LEU A 22 -7.83 -9.34 -10.95
CA LEU A 22 -6.98 -9.03 -9.81
C LEU A 22 -7.72 -8.17 -8.77
N ILE A 23 -8.59 -7.26 -9.23
CA ILE A 23 -9.47 -6.49 -8.34
C ILE A 23 -10.34 -7.44 -7.51
N ALA A 24 -11.04 -8.37 -8.18
CA ALA A 24 -11.92 -9.33 -7.52
C ALA A 24 -11.17 -10.20 -6.50
N GLN A 25 -9.95 -10.65 -6.83
CA GLN A 25 -9.11 -11.43 -5.91
C GLN A 25 -8.72 -10.62 -4.66
N VAL A 26 -8.29 -9.37 -4.83
CA VAL A 26 -7.93 -8.51 -3.70
C VAL A 26 -9.15 -8.19 -2.84
N GLU A 27 -10.30 -7.90 -3.45
CA GLU A 27 -11.55 -7.64 -2.72
C GLU A 27 -12.01 -8.85 -1.91
N GLU A 28 -11.84 -10.07 -2.44
CA GLU A 28 -12.09 -11.30 -1.68
C GLU A 28 -11.11 -11.46 -0.52
N LEU A 29 -9.82 -11.18 -0.74
CA LEU A 29 -8.78 -11.29 0.29
C LEU A 29 -8.96 -10.29 1.44
N ILE A 30 -9.54 -9.13 1.18
CA ILE A 30 -9.82 -8.10 2.20
C ILE A 30 -11.25 -8.21 2.74
N ARG A 31 -12.07 -9.14 2.25
CA ARG A 31 -13.43 -9.35 2.75
C ARG A 31 -13.41 -9.69 4.24
N GLY A 32 -14.19 -8.95 5.03
CA GLY A 32 -14.23 -9.10 6.48
C GLY A 32 -12.99 -8.60 7.21
N LYS A 33 -12.04 -7.96 6.50
CA LYS A 33 -10.94 -7.20 7.11
C LYS A 33 -11.33 -5.73 7.14
N GLU A 34 -10.98 -5.04 8.22
CA GLU A 34 -11.14 -3.59 8.36
C GLU A 34 -10.08 -2.85 7.50
N SER A 35 -10.05 -3.11 6.18
CA SER A 35 -9.08 -2.56 5.25
C SER A 35 -9.71 -2.24 3.89
N THR A 36 -9.18 -1.22 3.22
CA THR A 36 -9.63 -0.80 1.89
C THR A 36 -8.69 -1.32 0.81
N PHE A 37 -9.18 -1.40 -0.43
CA PHE A 37 -8.34 -1.77 -1.58
C PHE A 37 -7.10 -0.86 -1.68
N SER A 38 -7.27 0.46 -1.51
CA SER A 38 -6.15 1.41 -1.53
C SER A 38 -5.13 1.14 -0.42
N ALA A 39 -5.58 0.84 0.80
CA ALA A 39 -4.68 0.51 1.91
C ALA A 39 -3.89 -0.78 1.64
N PHE A 40 -4.56 -1.79 1.08
CA PHE A 40 -3.90 -3.03 0.65
C PHE A 40 -2.84 -2.77 -0.41
N VAL A 41 -3.16 -2.01 -1.46
CA VAL A 41 -2.21 -1.67 -2.53
C VAL A 41 -1.01 -0.90 -1.99
N VAL A 42 -1.22 0.09 -1.11
CA VAL A 42 -0.12 0.85 -0.49
C VAL A 42 0.77 -0.07 0.34
N ALA A 43 0.20 -1.00 1.11
CA ALA A 43 0.98 -1.95 1.90
C ALA A 43 1.78 -2.91 1.02
N ALA A 44 1.15 -3.47 -0.02
CA ALA A 44 1.80 -4.39 -0.96
C ALA A 44 2.98 -3.72 -1.70
N VAL A 45 2.78 -2.48 -2.15
CA VAL A 45 3.83 -1.71 -2.83
C VAL A 45 4.98 -1.38 -1.88
N ARG A 46 4.70 -1.03 -0.61
CA ARG A 46 5.76 -0.80 0.39
C ARG A 46 6.59 -2.06 0.62
N ALA A 47 5.94 -3.22 0.80
CA ALA A 47 6.63 -4.49 0.99
C ALA A 47 7.49 -4.86 -0.23
N ALA A 48 6.97 -4.66 -1.45
CA ALA A 48 7.73 -4.92 -2.67
C ALA A 48 8.96 -4.00 -2.82
N VAL A 49 8.84 -2.73 -2.43
CA VAL A 49 9.97 -1.79 -2.44
C VAL A 49 11.03 -2.20 -1.42
N GLU A 50 10.62 -2.57 -0.21
CA GLU A 50 11.53 -3.02 0.85
C GLU A 50 12.27 -4.31 0.46
N GLU A 51 11.57 -5.28 -0.16
CA GLU A 51 12.19 -6.52 -0.66
C GLU A 51 13.28 -6.21 -1.70
N VAL A 52 12.98 -5.35 -2.68
CA VAL A 52 13.96 -4.94 -3.71
C VAL A 52 15.17 -4.21 -3.09
N GLN A 53 14.94 -3.34 -2.09
CA GLN A 53 16.03 -2.63 -1.41
C GLN A 53 16.92 -3.59 -0.61
N ASN A 54 16.31 -4.50 0.16
CA ASN A 54 17.05 -5.51 0.92
C ASN A 54 17.85 -6.45 0.01
N GLN A 55 17.34 -6.78 -1.18
CA GLN A 55 18.08 -7.54 -2.18
C GLN A 55 19.34 -6.78 -2.63
N GLN A 56 19.19 -5.50 -2.96
CA GLN A 56 20.30 -4.65 -3.44
C GLN A 56 21.38 -4.41 -2.38
N ASP A 57 21.01 -4.32 -1.11
CA ASP A 57 21.95 -4.17 -0.01
C ASP A 57 22.65 -5.48 0.36
N SER A 58 22.01 -6.64 0.09
CA SER A 58 22.64 -7.95 0.27
C SER A 58 23.63 -8.31 -0.84
N ASP A 59 23.46 -7.74 -2.03
CA ASP A 59 24.36 -7.90 -3.18
C ASP A 59 25.53 -6.88 -3.19
N ARG A 60 25.61 -5.98 -2.20
CA ARG A 60 26.70 -5.01 -2.00
C ARG A 60 27.72 -5.47 -0.96
#